data_AF-S6BAR5-F1
#
_entry.id   AF-S6BAR5-F1
#
_cell.length_a   1.000
_cell.length_b   1.000
_cell.length_c   1.000
_cell.angle_alpha   90.00
_cell.angle_beta   90.00
_cell.angle_gamma   90.00
#
_symmetry.space_group_name_H-M   'P 1'
#
loop_
_entity.id
_entity.type
_entity.pdbx_description
1 polymer ?
#
loop_
_entity_poly.entity_id
_entity_poly.type
_entity_poly.pdbx_seq_one_letter_code
_entity_poly.pdbx_strand_id
1 'polypeptide(L)'
;MDAKLYITEIINELTFVKDSIREDDCTKLIDTIQQSQRVFCYGLGRAGFSMKAFTMRLMHMGKEVYFLTETITPNFGPGDLFIVSSASGETAQLVALAKKARQLGGAVAVLTTNRHATITEFV
;
A
#
# COMPACT_ATOMS: atom_id res chain seq x y z
N MET A 1 -9.07 15.42 -31.07
CA MET A 1 -8.62 14.59 -29.94
C MET A 1 -9.87 14.21 -29.16
N ASP A 2 -10.31 12.94 -29.22
CA ASP A 2 -11.58 12.50 -28.63
C ASP A 2 -11.35 11.98 -27.20
N ALA A 3 -11.85 12.72 -26.22
CA ALA A 3 -11.73 12.35 -24.80
C ALA A 3 -12.38 10.99 -24.49
N LYS A 4 -13.42 10.59 -25.24
CA LYS A 4 -14.08 9.29 -25.05
C LYS A 4 -13.18 8.12 -25.42
N LEU A 5 -12.31 8.30 -26.43
CA LEU A 5 -11.35 7.28 -26.82
C LEU A 5 -10.33 7.03 -25.69
N TYR A 6 -9.78 8.08 -25.09
CA TYR A 6 -8.86 7.92 -23.95
C TYR A 6 -9.53 7.30 -22.72
N ILE A 7 -10.77 7.67 -22.41
CA ILE A 7 -11.51 7.06 -21.30
C ILE A 7 -11.69 5.56 -21.53
N THR A 8 -12.04 5.17 -22.77
CA THR A 8 -12.20 3.76 -23.15
C THR A 8 -10.89 3.01 -22.96
N GLU A 9 -9.76 3.58 -23.39
CA GLU A 9 -8.44 2.96 -23.23
C GLU A 9 -8.05 2.80 -21.75
N ILE A 10 -8.27 3.82 -20.92
CA ILE A 10 -8.02 3.75 -19.47
C ILE A 10 -8.84 2.62 -18.83
N ILE A 11 -10.12 2.46 -19.21
CA ILE A 11 -10.97 1.39 -18.67
C ILE A 11 -10.45 0.01 -19.10
N ASN A 12 -9.97 -0.13 -20.34
CA ASN A 12 -9.37 -1.37 -20.83
C ASN A 12 -8.11 -1.73 -20.04
N GLU A 13 -7.20 -0.76 -19.82
CA GLU A 13 -6.01 -0.95 -19.00
C GLU A 13 -6.35 -1.36 -17.56
N LEU A 14 -7.33 -0.70 -16.94
CA LEU A 14 -7.80 -1.05 -15.59
C LEU A 14 -8.41 -2.45 -15.51
N THR A 15 -9.15 -2.85 -16.54
CA THR A 15 -9.74 -4.20 -16.62
C THR A 15 -8.65 -5.26 -16.71
N PHE A 16 -7.64 -5.05 -17.56
CA PHE A 16 -6.49 -5.93 -17.64
C PHE A 16 -5.75 -6.06 -16.30
N VAL A 17 -5.49 -4.94 -15.62
CA VAL A 17 -4.83 -4.95 -14.30
C VAL A 17 -5.67 -5.71 -13.27
N LYS A 18 -6.99 -5.48 -13.22
CA LYS A 18 -7.92 -6.20 -12.34
C LYS A 18 -7.82 -7.71 -12.52
N ASP A 19 -7.78 -8.19 -13.76
CA ASP A 19 -7.72 -9.62 -14.08
C ASP A 19 -6.34 -10.24 -13.80
N SER A 20 -5.29 -9.42 -13.70
CA SER A 20 -3.93 -9.88 -13.36
C SER A 20 -3.67 -10.03 -11.85
N ILE A 21 -4.56 -9.51 -11.01
CA ILE A 21 -4.41 -9.56 -9.56
C ILE A 21 -4.76 -10.97 -9.05
N ARG A 22 -3.89 -11.53 -8.21
CA ARG A 22 -4.12 -12.84 -7.58
C ARG A 22 -5.04 -12.69 -6.38
N GLU A 23 -6.16 -13.42 -6.38
CA GLU A 23 -7.14 -13.42 -5.29
C GLU A 23 -6.52 -13.78 -3.93
N ASP A 24 -5.57 -14.71 -3.91
CA ASP A 24 -4.85 -15.09 -2.69
C ASP A 24 -4.08 -13.92 -2.07
N ASP A 25 -3.49 -13.05 -2.89
CA ASP A 25 -2.73 -11.89 -2.41
C ASP A 25 -3.69 -10.85 -1.80
N CYS A 26 -4.88 -10.67 -2.38
CA CYS A 26 -5.95 -9.84 -1.83
C CYS A 26 -6.45 -10.38 -0.48
N THR A 27 -6.75 -11.69 -0.41
CA THR A 27 -7.22 -12.34 0.82
C THR A 27 -6.20 -12.19 1.94
N LYS A 28 -4.92 -12.46 1.67
CA LYS A 28 -3.83 -12.27 2.65
C LYS A 28 -3.73 -10.83 3.15
N LEU A 29 -3.85 -9.85 2.25
CA LEU A 29 -3.79 -8.44 2.64
C LEU A 29 -4.99 -8.08 3.54
N ILE A 30 -6.19 -8.52 3.19
CA ILE A 30 -7.40 -8.31 3.99
C ILE A 30 -7.24 -8.91 5.39
N ASP A 31 -6.79 -10.16 5.49
CA ASP A 31 -6.58 -10.84 6.77
C ASP A 31 -5.53 -10.12 7.63
N THR A 32 -4.43 -9.69 7.01
CA THR A 32 -3.35 -8.96 7.70
C THR A 32 -3.85 -7.61 8.24
N ILE A 33 -4.64 -6.87 7.46
CA ILE A 33 -5.29 -5.62 7.90
C ILE A 33 -6.26 -5.90 9.06
N GLN A 34 -6.99 -7.02 9.01
CA GLN A 34 -7.94 -7.36 10.06
C GLN A 34 -7.26 -7.68 11.39
N GLN A 35 -6.13 -8.39 11.34
CA GLN A 35 -5.35 -8.85 12.49
C GLN A 35 -4.42 -7.78 13.08
N SER A 36 -4.04 -6.76 12.29
CA SER A 36 -3.17 -5.68 12.78
C SER A 36 -3.87 -4.80 13.81
N GLN A 37 -3.13 -4.36 14.82
CA GLN A 37 -3.60 -3.38 15.81
C GLN A 37 -3.85 -2.04 15.14
N ARG A 38 -2.86 -1.55 14.39
CA ARG A 38 -2.93 -0.30 13.63
C ARG A 38 -2.32 -0.48 12.25
N VAL A 39 -2.83 0.27 11.29
CA VAL A 39 -2.36 0.26 9.90
C VAL A 39 -1.69 1.59 9.57
N PHE A 40 -0.52 1.54 8.96
CA PHE A 40 0.23 2.70 8.52
C PHE A 40 0.41 2.63 7.01
N CYS A 41 -0.22 3.54 6.29
CA CYS A 41 -0.16 3.59 4.84
C CYS A 41 0.86 4.64 4.39
N TYR A 42 1.58 4.37 3.29
CA TYR A 42 2.43 5.39 2.67
C TYR A 42 2.62 5.17 1.16
N GLY A 43 2.93 6.25 0.47
CA GLY A 43 3.25 6.25 -0.96
C GLY A 43 3.72 7.64 -1.40
N LEU A 44 4.47 7.70 -2.50
CA LEU A 44 4.98 8.96 -3.05
C LEU A 44 4.18 9.41 -4.29
N GLY A 45 4.07 10.72 -4.48
CA GLY A 45 3.41 11.32 -5.64
C GLY A 45 1.94 10.90 -5.79
N ARG A 46 1.52 10.55 -7.01
CA ARG A 46 0.15 10.11 -7.31
C ARG A 46 -0.27 8.85 -6.55
N ALA A 47 0.66 7.94 -6.32
CA ALA A 47 0.40 6.75 -5.49
C ALA A 47 0.13 7.17 -4.04
N GLY A 48 0.81 8.20 -3.54
CA GLY A 48 0.53 8.80 -2.23
C GLY A 48 -0.91 9.30 -2.08
N PHE A 49 -1.46 9.99 -3.10
CA PHE A 49 -2.86 10.42 -3.06
C PHE A 49 -3.84 9.25 -3.06
N SER A 50 -3.56 8.20 -3.83
CA SER A 50 -4.38 6.97 -3.84
C SER A 50 -4.33 6.27 -2.49
N MET A 51 -3.13 6.19 -1.88
CA MET A 51 -2.95 5.64 -0.54
C MET A 51 -3.63 6.49 0.54
N LYS A 52 -3.66 7.82 0.44
CA LYS A 52 -4.44 8.69 1.35
C LYS A 52 -5.94 8.39 1.26
N ALA A 53 -6.47 8.22 0.04
CA ALA A 53 -7.86 7.84 -0.15
C ALA A 53 -8.17 6.46 0.46
N PHE A 54 -7.24 5.51 0.31
CA PHE A 54 -7.34 4.18 0.92
C PHE A 54 -7.31 4.25 2.46
N THR A 55 -6.35 4.97 3.05
CA THR A 55 -6.29 5.26 4.50
C THR A 55 -7.60 5.83 5.02
N MET A 56 -8.14 6.84 4.35
CA MET A 56 -9.40 7.47 4.75
C MET A 56 -10.56 6.47 4.74
N ARG A 57 -10.62 5.58 3.75
CA ARG A 57 -11.68 4.57 3.69
C ARG A 57 -11.55 3.52 4.79
N LEU A 58 -10.33 3.08 5.11
CA LEU A 58 -10.09 2.18 6.24
C LEU A 58 -10.53 2.82 7.56
N MET A 59 -10.25 4.12 7.76
CA MET A 59 -10.71 4.86 8.93
C MET A 59 -12.24 4.90 9.00
N HIS A 60 -12.93 5.18 7.89
CA HIS A 60 -14.40 5.13 7.84
C HIS A 60 -14.99 3.75 8.16
N MET A 61 -14.22 2.67 7.95
CA MET A 61 -14.59 1.30 8.31
C MET A 61 -14.24 0.95 9.77
N GLY A 62 -13.77 1.91 10.56
CA GLY A 62 -13.46 1.73 11.99
C GLY A 62 -12.07 1.17 12.27
N LYS A 63 -11.17 1.10 11.28
CA LYS A 63 -9.78 0.71 11.51
C LYS A 63 -8.97 1.88 12.06
N GLU A 64 -8.12 1.60 13.05
CA GLU A 64 -7.11 2.54 13.50
C GLU A 64 -6.00 2.60 12.45
N VAL A 65 -5.95 3.69 11.69
CA VAL A 65 -5.11 3.80 10.50
C VAL A 65 -4.55 5.21 10.34
N TYR A 66 -3.31 5.30 9.87
CA TYR A 66 -2.58 6.54 9.69
C TYR A 66 -1.93 6.61 8.31
N PHE A 67 -1.84 7.80 7.74
CA PHE A 67 -0.93 8.04 6.62
C PHE A 67 0.39 8.54 7.19
N LEU A 68 1.49 7.84 6.90
CA LEU A 68 2.79 8.14 7.48
C LEU A 68 3.22 9.58 7.17
N THR A 69 3.98 10.19 8.08
CA THR A 69 4.50 11.58 8.03
C THR A 69 3.47 12.70 8.27
N GLU A 70 2.20 12.37 8.49
CA GLU A 70 1.18 13.35 8.88
C GLU A 70 1.25 13.66 10.38
N THR A 71 0.70 14.81 10.77
CA THR A 71 0.86 15.42 12.11
C THR A 71 0.51 14.51 13.28
N ILE A 72 -0.51 13.67 13.14
CA ILE A 72 -1.05 12.85 14.24
C ILE A 72 -0.53 11.40 14.23
N THR A 73 0.45 11.08 13.38
CA THR A 73 0.96 9.71 13.22
C THR A 73 1.66 9.25 14.51
N PRO A 74 1.16 8.20 15.20
CA PRO A 74 1.79 7.72 16.44
C PRO A 74 3.01 6.84 16.14
N ASN A 75 3.67 6.37 17.20
CA ASN A 75 4.79 5.43 17.09
C ASN A 75 4.34 4.08 16.53
N PHE A 76 5.15 3.53 15.62
CA PHE A 76 5.00 2.21 15.03
C PHE A 76 5.71 1.14 15.88
N GLY A 77 5.13 -0.04 16.03
CA GLY A 77 5.71 -1.14 16.80
C GLY A 77 5.10 -2.52 16.53
N PRO A 78 5.35 -3.48 17.43
CA PRO A 78 4.85 -4.85 17.28
C PRO A 78 3.31 -4.91 17.18
N GLY A 79 2.81 -5.72 16.26
CA GLY A 79 1.38 -5.85 15.99
C GLY A 79 0.81 -4.81 15.01
N ASP A 80 1.59 -3.79 14.62
CA ASP A 80 1.21 -2.85 13.58
C ASP A 80 1.54 -3.38 12.17
N LEU A 81 0.83 -2.88 11.17
CA LEU A 81 1.05 -3.17 9.75
C LEU A 81 1.45 -1.92 8.99
N PHE A 82 2.55 -1.98 8.24
CA PHE A 82 2.94 -0.94 7.28
C PHE A 82 2.58 -1.34 5.85
N ILE A 83 1.68 -0.60 5.19
CA ILE A 83 1.29 -0.80 3.79
C ILE A 83 1.92 0.29 2.93
N VAL A 84 2.70 -0.11 1.94
CA VAL A 84 3.41 0.83 1.06
C VAL A 84 3.21 0.52 -0.41
N SER A 85 2.97 1.56 -1.21
CA SER A 85 2.86 1.45 -2.67
C SER A 85 4.14 1.92 -3.35
N SER A 86 4.79 1.04 -4.11
CA SER A 86 5.95 1.35 -4.96
C SER A 86 5.95 0.47 -6.20
N ALA A 87 5.68 1.04 -7.38
CA ALA A 87 5.62 0.28 -8.62
C ALA A 87 6.95 -0.44 -8.91
N SER A 88 8.08 0.27 -8.89
CA SER A 88 9.39 -0.35 -9.09
C SER A 88 9.84 -1.21 -7.91
N GLY A 89 9.39 -0.87 -6.70
CA GLY A 89 9.86 -1.45 -5.45
C GLY A 89 11.30 -1.04 -5.08
N GLU A 90 11.89 -0.08 -5.80
CA GLU A 90 13.28 0.37 -5.64
C GLU A 90 13.40 1.80 -5.11
N THR A 91 12.26 2.45 -4.78
CA THR A 91 12.29 3.80 -4.23
C THR A 91 13.01 3.78 -2.87
N ALA A 92 14.25 4.28 -2.83
CA ALA A 92 15.15 4.13 -1.68
C ALA A 92 14.52 4.51 -0.32
N GLN A 93 13.74 5.60 -0.29
CA GLN A 93 13.03 6.02 0.91
C GLN A 93 12.00 4.96 1.38
N LEU A 94 11.24 4.36 0.45
CA LEU A 94 10.22 3.36 0.76
C LEU A 94 10.85 2.04 1.21
N VAL A 95 11.97 1.64 0.58
CA VAL A 95 12.78 0.49 0.99
C VAL A 95 13.30 0.68 2.42
N ALA A 96 13.85 1.85 2.73
CA ALA A 96 14.35 2.17 4.07
C ALA A 96 13.23 2.14 5.12
N LEU A 97 12.04 2.66 4.79
CA LEU A 97 10.87 2.63 5.67
C LEU A 97 10.36 1.21 5.92
N ALA A 98 10.26 0.37 4.87
CA ALA A 98 9.86 -1.03 5.00
C ALA A 98 10.85 -1.81 5.89
N LYS A 99 12.15 -1.64 5.67
CA LYS A 99 13.20 -2.20 6.53
C LYS A 99 13.03 -1.75 7.98
N LYS A 100 12.78 -0.46 8.21
CA LYS A 100 12.60 0.08 9.55
C LYS A 100 11.36 -0.47 10.25
N ALA A 101 10.24 -0.63 9.54
CA ALA A 101 9.03 -1.24 10.07
C ALA A 101 9.29 -2.66 10.58
N ARG A 102 10.02 -3.48 9.82
CA ARG A 102 10.44 -4.83 10.27
C ARG A 102 11.35 -4.79 11.49
N GLN A 103 12.31 -3.87 11.53
CA GLN A 103 13.20 -3.70 12.70
C GLN A 103 12.45 -3.29 13.97
N LEU A 104 11.30 -2.63 13.84
CA LEU A 104 10.42 -2.25 14.96
C LEU A 104 9.44 -3.37 15.35
N GLY A 105 9.49 -4.53 14.67
CA GLY A 105 8.68 -5.71 14.98
C GLY A 105 7.28 -5.74 14.34
N GLY A 106 6.97 -4.80 13.43
CA GLY A 106 5.70 -4.80 12.71
C GLY A 106 5.73 -5.61 11.41
N ALA A 107 4.56 -5.78 10.82
CA ALA A 107 4.39 -6.41 9.51
C ALA A 107 4.53 -5.36 8.39
N VAL A 108 4.88 -5.81 7.19
CA VAL A 108 4.94 -4.97 5.98
C VAL A 108 4.13 -5.63 4.87
N ALA A 109 3.32 -4.84 4.17
CA ALA A 109 2.68 -5.23 2.93
C ALA A 109 3.08 -4.25 1.82
N VAL A 110 3.44 -4.77 0.65
CA VAL A 110 3.88 -3.96 -0.48
C VAL A 110 2.94 -4.13 -1.65
N LEU A 111 2.46 -3.02 -2.20
CA LEU A 111 1.78 -2.95 -3.49
C LEU A 111 2.81 -2.56 -4.56
N THR A 112 3.19 -3.52 -5.41
CA THR A 112 4.25 -3.35 -6.41
C THR A 112 3.95 -4.15 -7.69
N THR A 113 4.53 -3.71 -8.82
CA THR A 113 4.49 -4.48 -10.07
C THR A 113 5.71 -5.40 -10.21
N ASN A 114 6.68 -5.33 -9.29
CA ASN A 114 7.90 -6.13 -9.32
C ASN A 114 8.02 -7.03 -8.07
N ARG A 115 7.78 -8.34 -8.23
CA ARG A 115 7.86 -9.33 -7.14
C ARG A 115 9.28 -9.65 -6.66
N HIS A 116 10.29 -9.15 -7.36
CA HIS A 116 11.71 -9.37 -7.05
C HIS A 116 12.41 -8.07 -6.65
N ALA A 117 11.65 -7.01 -6.37
CA ALA A 117 12.22 -5.73 -5.99
C ALA A 117 12.80 -5.75 -4.57
N THR A 118 13.77 -4.89 -4.30
CA THR A 118 14.44 -4.79 -2.99
C THR A 118 13.46 -4.64 -1.82
N ILE A 119 12.37 -3.86 -1.98
CA ILE A 119 11.38 -3.67 -0.91
C ILE A 119 10.66 -4.97 -0.49
N THR A 120 10.63 -5.99 -1.36
CA THR A 120 9.91 -7.25 -1.12
C THR A 120 10.63 -8.18 -0.15
N GLU A 121 11.92 -7.95 0.11
CA GLU A 121 12.70 -8.66 1.15
C GLU A 121 12.16 -8.42 2.57
N PHE A 122 11.30 -7.42 2.74
CA PHE A 122 10.74 -7.02 4.03
C PHE A 122 9.28 -7.45 4.24
N VAL A 123 8.66 -8.12 3.27
CA VAL A 123 7.26 -8.59 3.33
C VAL A 123 7.17 -9.96 4.01
#